data_AF-A0A6I5C8Z7-F1
#
_entry.id   AF-A0A6I5C8Z7-F1
#
_cell.length_a   1.000
_cell.length_b   1.000
_cell.length_c   1.000
_cell.angle_alpha   90.00
_cell.angle_beta   90.00
_cell.angle_gamma   90.00
#
_symmetry.space_group_name_H-M   'P 1'
#
loop_
_entity.id
_entity.type
_entity.pdbx_description
1 polymer ?
#
loop_
_entity_poly.entity_id
_entity_poly.type
_entity_poly.pdbx_seq_one_letter_code
_entity_poly.pdbx_strand_id
1 'polypeptide(L)'
;MTGAGPQLDVIDLDADGHLLRPGGRGRVTADDVPEHLEQRLGLREDTTDIFLYVHGWRTSAERAEADARRLFSLVESVWDEQPRAYPRIEGFRPQFVCVRWPSADIRLPLDYRRIRDRTASMSLDGQVPRILGAVLGYFNEHREVPEPGPDVLAGAYGQYLHCVGHSFGSRFLLHGILEATDRLARGGPDTLAWDWGDSAYPWTLDSLTLFQAALPADAFAREPY
;
A
#
# COMPACT_ATOMS: atom_id res chain seq x y z
N MET A 1 19.41 -18.23 -12.85
CA MET A 1 18.53 -18.68 -11.76
C MET A 1 17.13 -18.83 -12.30
N THR A 2 16.63 -20.06 -12.43
CA THR A 2 15.21 -20.33 -12.67
C THR A 2 14.49 -20.23 -11.32
N GLY A 3 14.29 -19.00 -10.84
CA GLY A 3 13.64 -18.72 -9.55
C GLY A 3 12.21 -18.29 -9.78
N ALA A 4 11.27 -18.83 -9.00
CA ALA A 4 9.92 -18.27 -8.93
C ALA A 4 10.06 -16.75 -8.64
N GLY A 5 9.29 -15.92 -9.35
CA GLY A 5 9.31 -14.47 -9.13
C GLY A 5 8.97 -14.09 -7.67
N PRO A 6 9.13 -12.81 -7.30
CA PRO A 6 9.01 -12.35 -5.92
C PRO A 6 7.72 -12.86 -5.26
N GLN A 7 7.82 -13.31 -4.01
CA GLN A 7 6.64 -13.66 -3.22
C GLN A 7 5.77 -12.42 -3.05
N LEU A 8 4.46 -12.57 -3.28
CA LEU A 8 3.53 -11.45 -3.32
C LEU A 8 2.33 -11.74 -2.43
N ASP A 9 2.10 -10.87 -1.45
CA ASP A 9 0.85 -10.81 -0.72
C ASP A 9 -0.17 -10.00 -1.50
N VAL A 10 -1.41 -10.46 -1.47
CA VAL A 10 -2.49 -9.93 -2.29
C VAL A 10 -3.68 -9.61 -1.41
N ILE A 11 -4.11 -8.35 -1.49
CA ILE A 11 -5.32 -7.81 -0.87
C ILE A 11 -6.33 -7.60 -1.98
N ASP A 12 -7.46 -8.30 -1.92
CA ASP A 12 -8.52 -8.21 -2.92
C ASP A 12 -9.65 -7.32 -2.44
N LEU A 13 -10.04 -6.35 -3.27
CA LEU A 13 -11.21 -5.52 -3.09
C LEU A 13 -12.28 -5.89 -4.12
N ASP A 14 -13.55 -5.79 -3.74
CA ASP A 14 -14.66 -5.90 -4.68
C ASP A 14 -14.99 -4.58 -5.39
N ALA A 15 -16.07 -4.57 -6.17
CA ALA A 15 -16.48 -3.41 -6.98
C ALA A 15 -17.00 -2.23 -6.15
N ASP A 16 -17.35 -2.46 -4.89
CA ASP A 16 -17.80 -1.46 -3.93
C ASP A 16 -16.66 -1.06 -2.97
N GLY A 17 -15.49 -1.68 -3.11
CA GLY A 17 -14.30 -1.39 -2.30
C GLY A 17 -14.27 -2.12 -0.97
N HIS A 18 -15.01 -3.21 -0.80
CA HIS A 18 -14.90 -4.06 0.38
C HIS A 18 -13.77 -5.06 0.25
N LEU A 19 -13.08 -5.31 1.37
CA LEU A 19 -12.06 -6.35 1.49
C LEU A 19 -12.69 -7.74 1.31
N LEU A 20 -12.04 -8.58 0.51
CA LEU A 20 -12.49 -9.93 0.19
C LEU A 20 -11.65 -10.97 0.92
N ARG A 21 -12.31 -12.05 1.37
CA ARG A 21 -11.63 -13.25 1.84
C ARG A 21 -10.88 -13.94 0.69
N PRO A 22 -9.86 -14.77 0.97
CA PRO A 22 -9.05 -15.42 -0.05
C PRO A 22 -9.90 -16.21 -1.04
N GLY A 23 -9.57 -16.08 -2.32
CA GLY A 23 -10.33 -16.69 -3.42
C GLY A 23 -11.71 -16.04 -3.66
N GLY A 24 -11.94 -14.82 -3.17
CA GLY A 24 -13.17 -14.06 -3.41
C GLY A 24 -14.40 -14.61 -2.68
N ARG A 25 -14.21 -15.39 -1.61
CA ARG A 25 -15.27 -16.14 -0.89
C ARG A 25 -16.15 -15.26 0.02
N GLY A 26 -16.41 -14.03 -0.39
CA GLY A 26 -17.23 -13.06 0.32
C GLY A 26 -16.45 -11.95 1.02
N ARG A 27 -17.19 -10.95 1.47
CA ARG A 27 -16.66 -9.75 2.13
C ARG A 27 -16.19 -10.06 3.55
N VAL A 28 -15.07 -9.46 3.93
CA VAL A 28 -14.63 -9.31 5.31
C VAL A 28 -15.50 -8.23 5.96
N THR A 29 -16.04 -8.50 7.15
CA THR A 29 -16.82 -7.49 7.88
C THR A 29 -15.87 -6.46 8.48
N ALA A 30 -16.36 -5.25 8.78
CA ALA A 30 -15.50 -4.18 9.28
C ALA A 30 -14.74 -4.57 10.56
N ASP A 31 -15.39 -5.31 11.46
CA ASP A 31 -14.81 -5.75 12.73
C ASP A 31 -13.74 -6.84 12.54
N ASP A 32 -13.85 -7.64 11.47
CA ASP A 32 -12.89 -8.70 11.14
C ASP A 32 -11.68 -8.20 10.33
N VAL A 33 -11.66 -6.93 9.89
CA VAL A 33 -10.59 -6.41 9.02
C VAL A 33 -9.20 -6.54 9.66
N PRO A 34 -8.96 -6.13 10.92
CA PRO A 34 -7.63 -6.21 11.52
C PRO A 34 -7.09 -7.64 11.57
N GLU A 35 -7.87 -8.57 12.14
CA GLU A 35 -7.51 -9.99 12.23
C GLU A 35 -7.26 -10.58 10.84
N HIS A 36 -8.09 -10.20 9.85
CA HIS A 36 -7.93 -10.67 8.49
C HIS A 36 -6.63 -10.16 7.84
N LEU A 37 -6.25 -8.91 8.09
CA LEU A 37 -5.00 -8.33 7.58
C LEU A 37 -3.78 -8.99 8.23
N GLU A 38 -3.81 -9.21 9.54
CA GLU A 38 -2.73 -9.89 10.27
C GLU A 38 -2.48 -11.30 9.73
N GLN A 39 -3.55 -12.09 9.57
CA GLN A 39 -3.47 -13.44 9.01
C GLN A 39 -2.95 -13.44 7.55
N ARG A 40 -3.22 -12.36 6.79
CA ARG A 40 -2.90 -12.30 5.37
C ARG A 40 -1.49 -11.78 5.09
N LEU A 41 -1.05 -10.79 5.86
CA LEU A 41 0.20 -10.07 5.64
C LEU A 41 1.35 -10.70 6.43
N GLY A 42 1.15 -11.04 7.71
CA GLY A 42 2.16 -11.74 8.50
C GLY A 42 3.57 -11.16 8.38
N LEU A 43 3.74 -9.88 8.74
CA LEU A 43 5.01 -9.16 8.64
C LEU A 43 6.13 -9.93 9.36
N ARG A 44 7.21 -10.22 8.64
CA ARG A 44 8.35 -10.96 9.19
C ARG A 44 9.28 -10.03 9.93
N GLU A 45 9.86 -10.50 11.03
CA GLU A 45 10.86 -9.76 11.81
C GLU A 45 12.10 -9.37 10.98
N ASP A 46 12.50 -10.21 10.02
CA ASP A 46 13.66 -9.95 9.14
C ASP A 46 13.32 -9.16 7.86
N THR A 47 12.12 -8.58 7.77
CA THR A 47 11.75 -7.72 6.63
C THR A 47 12.60 -6.46 6.64
N THR A 48 13.19 -6.08 5.51
CA THR A 48 13.93 -4.80 5.38
C THR A 48 13.04 -3.68 4.86
N ASP A 49 12.20 -4.02 3.89
CA ASP A 49 11.38 -3.06 3.14
C ASP A 49 10.02 -3.66 2.85
N ILE A 50 8.97 -2.89 3.07
CA ILE A 50 7.58 -3.25 2.82
C ILE A 50 7.10 -2.40 1.65
N PHE A 51 6.66 -3.02 0.57
CA PHE A 51 6.12 -2.32 -0.59
C PHE A 51 4.64 -2.58 -0.75
N LEU A 52 3.82 -1.53 -0.68
CA LEU A 52 2.40 -1.57 -0.95
C LEU A 52 2.10 -0.98 -2.32
N TYR A 53 1.73 -1.84 -3.28
CA TYR A 53 1.38 -1.43 -4.64
C TYR A 53 -0.14 -1.45 -4.87
N VAL A 54 -0.69 -0.39 -5.45
CA VAL A 54 -2.10 -0.31 -5.87
C VAL A 54 -2.17 0.01 -7.36
N HIS A 55 -2.77 -0.90 -8.14
CA HIS A 55 -2.81 -0.79 -9.60
C HIS A 55 -3.86 0.21 -10.13
N GLY A 56 -3.72 0.55 -11.40
CA GLY A 56 -4.58 1.49 -12.12
C GLY A 56 -5.79 0.88 -12.85
N TRP A 57 -6.32 1.66 -13.79
CA TRP A 57 -7.46 1.30 -14.64
C TRP A 57 -7.12 0.25 -15.72
N ARG A 58 -8.11 -0.55 -16.12
CA ARG A 58 -8.03 -1.57 -17.20
C ARG A 58 -7.01 -2.66 -16.90
N THR A 59 -6.84 -2.98 -15.63
CA THR A 59 -5.99 -4.06 -15.14
C THR A 59 -6.87 -5.16 -14.55
N SER A 60 -6.82 -6.36 -15.15
CA SER A 60 -7.46 -7.55 -14.58
C SER A 60 -6.72 -8.01 -13.33
N ALA A 61 -7.31 -8.91 -12.54
CA ALA A 61 -6.68 -9.43 -11.33
C ALA A 61 -5.33 -10.12 -11.63
N GLU A 62 -5.26 -10.90 -12.71
CA GLU A 62 -4.05 -11.59 -13.16
C GLU A 62 -3.00 -10.60 -13.66
N ARG A 63 -3.43 -9.58 -14.41
CA ARG A 63 -2.53 -8.54 -14.91
C ARG A 63 -1.99 -7.67 -13.77
N ALA A 64 -2.81 -7.39 -12.75
CA ALA A 64 -2.39 -6.62 -11.58
C ALA A 64 -1.27 -7.34 -10.82
N GLU A 65 -1.40 -8.65 -10.61
CA GLU A 65 -0.32 -9.45 -10.02
C GLU A 65 0.92 -9.50 -10.91
N ALA A 66 0.75 -9.70 -12.23
CA ALA A 66 1.89 -9.75 -13.16
C ALA A 66 2.65 -8.42 -13.21
N ASP A 67 1.95 -7.29 -13.25
CA ASP A 67 2.53 -5.95 -13.23
C ASP A 67 3.24 -5.68 -11.89
N ALA A 68 2.64 -6.08 -10.76
CA ALA A 68 3.27 -5.99 -9.44
C ALA A 68 4.55 -6.81 -9.36
N ARG A 69 4.52 -8.10 -9.77
CA ARG A 69 5.71 -8.96 -9.80
C ARG A 69 6.80 -8.38 -10.67
N ARG A 70 6.44 -7.83 -11.84
CA ARG A 70 7.40 -7.18 -12.73
C ARG A 70 8.04 -5.96 -12.07
N LEU A 71 7.24 -5.10 -11.43
CA LEU A 71 7.75 -3.95 -10.69
C LEU A 71 8.73 -4.40 -9.60
N PHE A 72 8.36 -5.39 -8.81
CA PHE A 72 9.16 -5.84 -7.68
C PHE A 72 10.42 -6.60 -8.09
N SER A 73 10.39 -7.34 -9.21
CA SER A 73 11.62 -7.89 -9.79
C SER A 73 12.59 -6.79 -10.25
N LEU A 74 12.11 -5.62 -10.67
CA LEU A 74 12.98 -4.48 -10.98
C LEU A 74 13.57 -3.86 -9.71
N VAL A 75 12.81 -3.84 -8.61
CA VAL A 75 13.34 -3.39 -7.30
C VAL A 75 14.46 -4.33 -6.84
N GLU A 76 14.23 -5.64 -6.87
CA GLU A 76 15.25 -6.64 -6.53
C GLU A 76 16.48 -6.54 -7.44
N SER A 77 16.29 -6.30 -8.75
CA SER A 77 17.44 -6.17 -9.67
C SER A 77 18.29 -4.92 -9.37
N VAL A 78 17.67 -3.82 -8.93
CA VAL A 78 18.42 -2.62 -8.52
C VAL A 78 19.30 -2.93 -7.30
N TRP A 79 18.77 -3.68 -6.33
CA TRP A 79 19.58 -4.15 -5.20
C TRP A 79 20.75 -5.03 -5.65
N ASP A 80 20.50 -6.01 -6.53
CA ASP A 80 21.54 -6.91 -7.05
C ASP A 80 22.64 -6.16 -7.82
N GLU A 81 22.27 -5.12 -8.56
CA GLU A 81 23.20 -4.27 -9.31
C GLU A 81 23.96 -3.28 -8.41
N GLN A 82 23.35 -2.87 -7.28
CA GLN A 82 23.88 -1.85 -6.39
C GLN A 82 23.88 -2.28 -4.90
N PRO A 83 24.49 -3.42 -4.53
CA PRO A 83 24.43 -3.94 -3.16
C PRO A 83 25.15 -3.06 -2.14
N ARG A 84 25.95 -2.09 -2.60
CA ARG A 84 26.66 -1.11 -1.76
C ARG A 84 25.89 0.20 -1.56
N ALA A 85 24.73 0.37 -2.19
CA ALA A 85 23.90 1.56 -2.02
C ALA A 85 23.39 1.69 -0.57
N TYR A 86 23.11 0.56 0.09
CA TYR A 86 22.73 0.50 1.49
C TYR A 86 23.70 -0.39 2.27
N PRO A 87 24.91 0.12 2.61
CA PRO A 87 26.00 -0.68 3.16
C PRO A 87 25.71 -1.25 4.57
N ARG A 88 24.63 -0.81 5.21
CA ARG A 88 24.19 -1.28 6.54
C ARG A 88 23.07 -2.32 6.49
N ILE A 89 22.47 -2.59 5.31
CA ILE A 89 21.46 -3.62 5.16
C ILE A 89 22.17 -4.94 4.84
N GLU A 90 22.13 -5.90 5.77
CA GLU A 90 22.70 -7.25 5.60
C GLU A 90 21.78 -8.14 4.73
N GLY A 91 21.62 -7.73 3.47
CA GLY A 91 20.78 -8.38 2.48
C GLY A 91 19.37 -7.79 2.41
N PHE A 92 18.85 -7.65 1.21
CA PHE A 92 17.51 -7.12 0.95
C PHE A 92 16.46 -8.22 1.11
N ARG A 93 15.51 -8.01 2.03
CA ARG A 93 14.45 -8.97 2.37
C ARG A 93 13.09 -8.25 2.30
N PRO A 94 12.62 -7.94 1.10
CA PRO A 94 11.40 -7.17 0.93
C PRO A 94 10.15 -8.03 1.23
N GLN A 95 9.13 -7.40 1.78
CA GLN A 95 7.76 -7.86 1.69
C GLN A 95 7.03 -7.07 0.61
N PHE A 96 6.46 -7.78 -0.36
CA PHE A 96 5.73 -7.18 -1.47
C PHE A 96 4.23 -7.43 -1.32
N VAL A 97 3.43 -6.35 -1.41
CA VAL A 97 1.98 -6.39 -1.27
C VAL A 97 1.32 -5.72 -2.49
N CYS A 98 0.33 -6.39 -3.07
CA CYS A 98 -0.48 -5.87 -4.17
C CYS A 98 -1.93 -5.77 -3.74
N VAL A 99 -2.51 -4.57 -3.85
CA VAL A 99 -3.93 -4.32 -3.69
C VAL A 99 -4.59 -4.39 -5.06
N ARG A 100 -5.51 -5.35 -5.20
CA ARG A 100 -6.29 -5.56 -6.42
C ARG A 100 -7.71 -5.08 -6.24
N TRP A 101 -8.23 -4.50 -7.30
CA TRP A 101 -9.63 -4.08 -7.39
C TRP A 101 -10.12 -4.31 -8.82
N PRO A 102 -11.43 -4.45 -9.06
CA PRO A 102 -11.96 -4.89 -10.35
C PRO A 102 -11.95 -3.76 -11.39
N SER A 103 -10.76 -3.27 -11.77
CA SER A 103 -10.53 -2.12 -12.65
C SER A 103 -10.72 -2.41 -14.14
N ALA A 104 -10.70 -3.69 -14.52
CA ALA A 104 -11.01 -4.19 -15.84
C ALA A 104 -12.29 -5.05 -15.79
N ASP A 105 -13.44 -4.45 -15.54
CA ASP A 105 -14.68 -5.20 -15.76
C ASP A 105 -14.86 -5.41 -17.26
N ILE A 106 -14.70 -6.66 -17.70
CA ILE A 106 -14.61 -7.09 -19.10
C ILE A 106 -15.98 -7.06 -19.80
N ARG A 107 -17.09 -6.99 -19.04
CA ARG A 107 -18.44 -7.18 -19.58
C ARG A 107 -19.00 -5.96 -20.30
N LEU A 108 -18.38 -4.78 -20.13
CA LEU A 108 -18.76 -3.56 -20.83
C LEU A 108 -17.51 -2.79 -21.24
N PRO A 109 -17.49 -2.10 -22.39
CA PRO A 109 -16.53 -1.03 -22.62
C PRO A 109 -16.79 0.04 -21.56
N LEU A 110 -16.09 -0.05 -20.44
CA LEU A 110 -16.18 0.93 -19.38
C LEU A 110 -15.59 2.23 -19.90
N ASP A 111 -16.42 3.26 -20.01
CA ASP A 111 -15.94 4.62 -20.24
C ASP A 111 -15.12 5.08 -19.02
N TYR A 112 -14.07 5.86 -19.27
CA TYR A 112 -13.22 6.46 -18.25
C TYR A 112 -14.05 7.17 -17.17
N ARG A 113 -15.12 7.87 -17.56
CA ARG A 113 -16.02 8.56 -16.62
C ARG A 113 -16.62 7.59 -15.59
N ARG A 114 -17.09 6.43 -16.04
CA ARG A 114 -17.70 5.44 -15.16
C ARG A 114 -16.70 4.87 -14.15
N ILE A 115 -15.47 4.60 -14.58
CA ILE A 115 -14.44 4.14 -13.63
C ILE A 115 -14.00 5.25 -12.70
N ARG A 116 -13.82 6.48 -13.19
CA ARG A 116 -13.54 7.64 -12.35
C ARG A 116 -14.62 7.81 -11.26
N ASP A 117 -15.89 7.72 -11.63
CA ASP A 117 -17.01 7.90 -10.72
C ASP A 117 -17.12 6.72 -9.74
N ARG A 118 -16.86 5.47 -10.18
CA ARG A 118 -16.77 4.31 -9.28
C ARG A 118 -15.62 4.44 -8.30
N THR A 119 -14.42 4.76 -8.77
CA THR A 119 -13.25 5.01 -7.91
C THR A 119 -13.57 6.14 -6.92
N ALA A 120 -14.24 7.21 -7.36
CA ALA A 120 -14.68 8.27 -6.45
C ALA A 120 -15.66 7.74 -5.39
N SER A 121 -16.67 6.96 -5.77
CA SER A 121 -17.61 6.37 -4.81
C SER A 121 -16.91 5.41 -3.83
N MET A 122 -16.02 4.53 -4.32
CA MET A 122 -15.21 3.64 -3.49
C MET A 122 -14.33 4.40 -2.48
N SER A 123 -13.87 5.61 -2.83
CA SER A 123 -13.05 6.47 -1.98
C SER A 123 -13.83 7.40 -1.05
N LEU A 124 -14.99 7.91 -1.47
CA LEU A 124 -15.74 8.91 -0.71
C LEU A 124 -16.82 8.29 0.16
N ASP A 125 -17.54 7.31 -0.40
CA ASP A 125 -18.67 6.64 0.25
C ASP A 125 -18.33 5.20 0.65
N GLY A 126 -17.29 4.62 0.03
CA GLY A 126 -16.86 3.25 0.21
C GLY A 126 -15.86 3.03 1.34
N GLN A 127 -15.34 1.80 1.41
CA GLN A 127 -14.44 1.37 2.48
C GLN A 127 -12.96 1.40 2.09
N VAL A 128 -12.61 1.76 0.85
CA VAL A 128 -11.22 1.71 0.38
C VAL A 128 -10.27 2.53 1.26
N PRO A 129 -10.57 3.80 1.62
CA PRO A 129 -9.67 4.57 2.47
C PRO A 129 -9.49 3.91 3.84
N ARG A 130 -10.56 3.32 4.38
CA ARG A 130 -10.54 2.64 5.69
C ARG A 130 -9.72 1.36 5.67
N ILE A 131 -9.84 0.58 4.60
CA ILE A 131 -9.06 -0.66 4.43
C ILE A 131 -7.59 -0.32 4.22
N LEU A 132 -7.28 0.64 3.35
CA LEU A 132 -5.89 1.07 3.16
C LEU A 132 -5.32 1.71 4.43
N GLY A 133 -6.12 2.51 5.14
CA GLY A 133 -5.77 3.04 6.44
C GLY A 133 -5.51 1.95 7.47
N ALA A 134 -6.29 0.87 7.49
CA ALA A 134 -6.05 -0.29 8.34
C ALA A 134 -4.82 -1.13 7.92
N VAL A 135 -4.46 -1.16 6.64
CA VAL A 135 -3.22 -1.80 6.14
C VAL A 135 -1.99 -1.00 6.58
N LEU A 136 -2.01 0.31 6.34
CA LEU A 136 -0.95 1.23 6.81
C LEU A 136 -0.85 1.21 8.33
N GLY A 137 -2.04 1.17 8.96
CA GLY A 137 -2.37 0.62 10.26
C GLY A 137 -1.45 -0.51 10.67
N TYR A 138 -1.88 -1.72 10.37
CA TYR A 138 -1.16 -2.97 10.63
C TYR A 138 0.37 -2.86 10.49
N PHE A 139 0.89 -2.36 9.37
CA PHE A 139 2.34 -2.28 9.17
C PHE A 139 3.02 -1.37 10.18
N ASN A 140 2.45 -0.22 10.52
CA ASN A 140 3.10 0.68 11.45
C ASN A 140 3.12 0.14 12.91
N GLU A 141 2.24 -0.79 13.29
CA GLU A 141 2.21 -1.40 14.64
C GLU A 141 3.19 -2.55 14.74
N HIS A 142 3.33 -3.31 13.67
CA HIS A 142 4.11 -4.55 13.69
C HIS A 142 5.54 -4.35 13.22
N ARG A 143 5.85 -3.24 12.55
CA ARG A 143 7.17 -2.99 12.01
C ARG A 143 8.10 -2.36 13.04
N GLU A 144 9.37 -2.74 13.02
CA GLU A 144 10.41 -1.99 13.73
C GLU A 144 10.62 -0.66 12.97
N VAL A 145 10.27 0.46 13.60
CA VAL A 145 10.43 1.79 12.98
C VAL A 145 11.92 2.14 12.96
N PRO A 146 12.48 2.62 11.83
CA PRO A 146 13.88 3.04 11.77
C PRO A 146 14.23 4.08 12.84
N GLU A 147 15.37 3.91 13.52
CA GLU A 147 15.88 4.91 14.48
C GLU A 147 16.07 6.28 13.80
N PRO A 148 15.77 7.39 14.50
CA PRO A 148 16.11 8.74 14.02
C PRO A 148 17.60 8.86 13.71
N GLY A 149 17.95 9.21 12.47
CA GLY A 149 19.33 9.17 11.99
C GLY A 149 19.61 10.18 10.86
N PRO A 150 20.84 10.22 10.33
CA PRO A 150 21.19 11.11 9.21
C PRO A 150 20.34 10.81 7.96
N ASP A 151 20.18 11.79 7.06
CA ASP A 151 19.36 11.76 5.81
C ASP A 151 19.70 10.63 4.80
N VAL A 152 20.52 9.67 5.18
CA VAL A 152 20.91 8.50 4.39
C VAL A 152 20.34 7.26 5.08
N LEU A 153 19.56 6.48 4.33
CA LEU A 153 19.02 5.18 4.74
C LEU A 153 20.15 4.29 5.30
N ALA A 154 20.10 4.00 6.60
CA ALA A 154 21.26 3.49 7.31
C ALA A 154 20.93 2.42 8.37
N GLY A 155 19.80 1.71 8.25
CA GLY A 155 19.36 0.78 9.29
C GLY A 155 19.44 -0.69 8.92
N ALA A 156 19.99 -1.50 9.84
CA ALA A 156 19.68 -2.92 10.05
C ALA A 156 18.55 -3.11 11.11
N TYR A 157 17.96 -1.99 11.57
CA TYR A 157 17.08 -1.86 12.74
C TYR A 157 15.80 -1.08 12.39
N GLY A 158 15.29 -1.27 11.17
CA GLY A 158 14.16 -0.51 10.68
C GLY A 158 13.58 -1.12 9.40
N GLN A 159 12.26 -1.31 9.40
CA GLN A 159 11.50 -1.83 8.28
C GLN A 159 10.81 -0.66 7.58
N TYR A 160 11.26 -0.33 6.36
CA TYR A 160 10.78 0.84 5.64
C TYR A 160 9.49 0.54 4.87
N LEU A 161 8.50 1.44 4.94
CA LEU A 161 7.23 1.32 4.22
C LEU A 161 7.20 2.22 2.98
N HIS A 162 7.10 1.59 1.81
CA HIS A 162 7.04 2.22 0.50
C HIS A 162 5.66 2.02 -0.12
N CYS A 163 4.96 3.13 -0.42
CA CYS A 163 3.68 3.09 -1.12
C CYS A 163 3.86 3.43 -2.60
N VAL A 164 3.28 2.62 -3.49
CA VAL A 164 3.35 2.79 -4.94
C VAL A 164 1.96 2.75 -5.56
N GLY A 165 1.51 3.87 -6.12
CA GLY A 165 0.20 3.96 -6.77
C GLY A 165 0.31 4.17 -8.27
N HIS A 166 -0.43 3.41 -9.06
CA HIS A 166 -0.57 3.65 -10.50
C HIS A 166 -1.96 4.17 -10.85
N SER A 167 -2.04 5.26 -11.62
CA SER A 167 -3.32 5.81 -12.12
C SER A 167 -4.36 6.03 -11.00
N PHE A 168 -5.54 5.39 -11.05
CA PHE A 168 -6.54 5.47 -9.98
C PHE A 168 -6.08 4.84 -8.66
N GLY A 169 -5.12 3.90 -8.69
CA GLY A 169 -4.49 3.37 -7.49
C GLY A 169 -3.74 4.44 -6.70
N SER A 170 -3.17 5.45 -7.36
CA SER A 170 -2.60 6.64 -6.70
C SER A 170 -3.64 7.39 -5.87
N ARG A 171 -4.86 7.54 -6.40
CA ARG A 171 -5.96 8.20 -5.69
C ARG A 171 -6.38 7.38 -4.46
N PHE A 172 -6.51 6.07 -4.61
CA PHE A 172 -6.82 5.20 -3.47
C PHE A 172 -5.79 5.31 -2.35
N LEU A 173 -4.49 5.25 -2.67
CA LEU A 173 -3.43 5.41 -1.69
C LEU A 173 -3.50 6.75 -0.95
N LEU A 174 -3.64 7.87 -1.69
CA LEU A 174 -3.73 9.18 -1.06
C LEU A 174 -4.92 9.28 -0.10
N HIS A 175 -6.10 8.81 -0.51
CA HIS A 175 -7.25 8.76 0.39
C HIS A 175 -7.03 7.84 1.61
N GLY A 176 -6.35 6.70 1.43
CA GLY A 176 -6.00 5.80 2.53
C GLY A 176 -5.02 6.43 3.53
N ILE A 177 -4.03 7.18 3.05
CA ILE A 177 -3.08 7.92 3.88
C ILE A 177 -3.80 9.01 4.68
N LEU A 178 -4.70 9.76 4.03
CA LEU A 178 -5.50 10.79 4.70
C LEU A 178 -6.43 10.19 5.77
N GLU A 179 -7.08 9.06 5.48
CA GLU A 179 -7.93 8.37 6.46
C GLU A 179 -7.11 7.83 7.64
N ALA A 180 -5.92 7.24 7.39
CA ALA A 180 -5.02 6.81 8.46
C ALA A 180 -4.65 8.00 9.37
N THR A 181 -4.28 9.12 8.76
CA THR A 181 -3.92 10.36 9.46
C THR A 181 -5.09 10.89 10.31
N ASP A 182 -6.29 10.99 9.74
CA ASP A 182 -7.48 11.51 10.44
C ASP A 182 -7.95 10.60 11.59
N ARG A 183 -7.94 9.28 11.39
CA ARG A 183 -8.32 8.31 12.44
C ARG A 183 -7.39 8.37 13.64
N LEU A 184 -6.09 8.42 13.37
CA LEU A 184 -5.07 8.55 14.40
C LEU A 184 -5.20 9.89 15.14
N ALA A 185 -5.45 10.99 14.43
CA ALA A 185 -5.64 12.31 15.03
C ALA A 185 -6.90 12.41 15.95
N ARG A 186 -7.87 11.49 15.83
CA ARG A 186 -9.14 11.52 16.58
C ARG A 186 -9.22 10.53 17.74
N GLY A 187 -8.14 9.81 18.07
CA GLY A 187 -8.11 8.87 19.20
C GLY A 187 -9.09 7.71 19.06
N GLY A 188 -9.34 7.22 17.84
CA GLY A 188 -10.03 5.95 17.61
C GLY A 188 -9.28 4.77 18.26
N PRO A 189 -9.90 3.58 18.41
CA PRO A 189 -9.22 2.46 19.06
C PRO A 189 -7.87 2.18 18.40
N ASP A 190 -6.83 2.11 19.24
CA ASP A 190 -5.48 1.66 18.88
C ASP A 190 -5.56 0.23 18.34
N THR A 191 -5.67 0.10 17.02
CA THR A 191 -4.72 -0.78 16.32
C THR A 191 -3.68 0.21 15.84
N LEU A 192 -2.47 0.21 16.43
CA LEU A 192 -1.41 1.25 16.37
C LEU A 192 -1.23 2.16 17.58
N ALA A 193 -0.61 1.69 18.66
CA ALA A 193 -0.16 2.57 19.73
C ALA A 193 0.90 3.58 19.25
N TRP A 194 0.53 4.85 19.09
CA TRP A 194 1.47 5.96 18.84
C TRP A 194 1.25 7.12 19.82
N ASP A 195 2.36 7.72 20.28
CA ASP A 195 2.42 9.06 20.85
C ASP A 195 2.80 10.10 19.76
N TRP A 196 1.80 10.82 19.26
CA TRP A 196 1.91 11.89 18.26
C TRP A 196 2.76 13.11 18.72
N GLY A 197 3.30 13.10 19.93
CA GLY A 197 4.21 14.12 20.43
C GLY A 197 5.58 14.16 19.74
N ASP A 198 5.94 13.16 18.92
CA ASP A 198 7.21 13.15 18.20
C ASP A 198 7.16 13.97 16.91
N SER A 199 7.63 15.22 17.01
CA SER A 199 7.80 16.14 15.88
C SER A 199 8.70 15.62 14.75
N ALA A 200 9.44 14.51 14.96
CA ALA A 200 10.32 13.94 13.96
C ALA A 200 9.57 13.09 12.91
N TYR A 201 8.38 12.53 13.21
CA TYR A 201 7.74 11.54 12.34
C TYR A 201 6.21 11.67 12.24
N PRO A 202 5.67 12.72 11.56
CA PRO A 202 4.22 12.87 11.43
C PRO A 202 3.54 11.89 10.45
N TRP A 203 4.29 11.03 9.76
CA TRP A 203 3.79 10.20 8.65
C TRP A 203 4.11 8.71 8.82
N THR A 204 3.14 7.86 8.48
CA THR A 204 3.22 6.40 8.56
C THR A 204 4.10 5.76 7.46
N LEU A 205 4.67 6.53 6.53
CA LEU A 205 5.29 6.05 5.30
C LEU A 205 6.62 6.73 5.02
N ASP A 206 7.60 5.93 4.59
CA ASP A 206 8.96 6.37 4.29
C ASP A 206 9.10 6.88 2.85
N SER A 207 8.27 6.37 1.93
CA SER A 207 8.19 6.90 0.58
C SER A 207 6.82 6.73 -0.07
N LEU A 208 6.47 7.67 -0.95
CA LEU A 208 5.28 7.63 -1.79
C LEU A 208 5.67 7.86 -3.25
N THR A 209 5.43 6.86 -4.11
CA THR A 209 5.67 6.95 -5.55
C THR A 209 4.36 6.84 -6.31
N LEU A 210 4.03 7.85 -7.13
CA LEU A 210 2.80 7.88 -7.92
C LEU A 210 3.10 7.85 -9.43
N PHE A 211 2.76 6.75 -10.09
CA PHE A 211 2.92 6.59 -11.54
C PHE A 211 1.65 6.99 -12.29
N GLN A 212 1.76 7.95 -13.21
CA GLN A 212 0.65 8.41 -14.06
C GLN A 212 -0.62 8.71 -13.24
N ALA A 213 -0.46 9.40 -12.11
CA ALA A 213 -1.50 9.58 -11.11
C ALA A 213 -2.78 10.15 -11.73
N ALA A 214 -3.93 9.50 -11.48
CA ALA A 214 -5.23 9.94 -11.98
C ALA A 214 -5.82 11.03 -11.08
N LEU A 215 -5.11 12.15 -10.98
CA LEU A 215 -5.46 13.29 -10.14
C LEU A 215 -5.92 14.48 -11.00
N PRO A 216 -6.78 15.36 -10.47
CA PRO A 216 -7.00 16.68 -11.06
C PRO A 216 -5.68 17.43 -11.27
N ALA A 217 -5.61 18.28 -12.30
CA ALA A 217 -4.40 19.04 -12.62
C ALA A 217 -3.98 20.00 -11.48
N ASP A 218 -4.92 20.38 -10.63
CA ASP A 218 -4.77 21.26 -9.48
C ASP A 218 -4.78 20.51 -8.14
N ALA A 219 -4.64 19.18 -8.15
CA ALA A 219 -4.65 18.37 -6.93
C ALA A 219 -3.56 18.79 -5.93
N PHE A 220 -2.46 19.37 -6.42
CA PHE A 220 -1.38 19.91 -5.61
C PHE A 220 -1.34 21.44 -5.60
N ALA A 221 -2.48 22.12 -5.80
CA ALA A 221 -2.55 23.59 -5.79
C ALA A 221 -2.97 24.23 -4.45
N ARG A 222 -3.50 23.47 -3.47
CA ARG A 222 -3.92 23.95 -2.14
C ARG A 222 -3.57 22.98 -1.00
N GLU A 223 -3.04 23.50 0.10
CA GLU A 223 -2.81 22.76 1.35
C GLU A 223 -4.13 22.23 1.97
N PRO A 224 -4.08 21.19 2.84
CA PRO A 224 -2.96 20.27 3.08
C PRO A 224 -3.01 19.17 2.00
N TYR A 225 -1.90 18.95 1.30
CA TYR A 225 -1.84 17.90 0.28
C TYR A 225 -1.89 16.52 0.90
#